data_AF-A0A920QJR0-F1
#
_entry.id   AF-A0A920QJR0-F1
#
_cell.length_a   1.000
_cell.length_b   1.000
_cell.length_c   1.000
_cell.angle_alpha   90.00
_cell.angle_beta   90.00
_cell.angle_gamma   90.00
#
_symmetry.space_group_name_H-M   'P 1'
#
loop_
_entity.id
_entity.type
_entity.pdbx_description
1 polymer ?
#
loop_
_entity_poly.entity_id
_entity_poly.type
_entity_poly.pdbx_seq_one_letter_code
_entity_poly.pdbx_strand_id
1 'polypeptide(L)'
;MRKTRFLEEMGLNEKDGIELLKFATHSKKLVRISEDLHYNQEQIEKILAILRRFFEKNPEINVIPVQRINERFRKYAIDLLEYFDSQRFTIRKDNFRFQEKKFKFGKIRLQNVFLVESGFLNILLSLLLVILNFFGVSGLVRHKAFSVTGMVGKEDKSIHRKRSY
;
A
#
# COMPACT_ATOMS: atom_id res chain seq x y z
N MET A 1 14.31 -7.84 3.58
CA MET A 1 15.45 -8.28 4.41
C MET A 1 16.15 -9.42 3.69
N ARG A 2 17.49 -9.44 3.66
CA ARG A 2 18.24 -10.54 3.04
C ARG A 2 18.43 -11.70 4.02
N LYS A 3 18.43 -12.94 3.54
CA LYS A 3 18.79 -14.12 4.36
C LYS A 3 20.20 -13.92 4.88
N THR A 4 21.20 -13.78 4.01
CA THR A 4 22.62 -13.73 4.42
C THR A 4 22.89 -12.63 5.45
N ARG A 5 22.43 -11.40 5.19
CA ARG A 5 22.61 -10.27 6.10
C ARG A 5 21.88 -10.46 7.44
N PHE A 6 20.68 -11.03 7.42
CA PHE A 6 19.93 -11.30 8.66
C PHE A 6 20.64 -12.32 9.54
N LEU A 7 21.24 -13.35 8.95
CA LEU A 7 22.01 -14.35 9.68
C LEU A 7 23.24 -13.74 10.35
N GLU A 8 23.98 -12.92 9.61
CA GLU A 8 25.13 -12.18 10.12
C GLU A 8 24.75 -11.27 11.29
N GLU A 9 23.68 -10.47 11.14
CA GLU A 9 23.21 -9.54 12.17
C GLU A 9 22.73 -10.26 13.45
N MET A 10 22.17 -11.47 13.31
CA MET A 10 21.68 -12.26 14.45
C MET A 10 22.72 -13.22 15.03
N GLY A 11 23.91 -13.32 14.44
CA GLY A 11 24.95 -14.27 14.85
C GLY A 11 24.52 -15.75 14.73
N LEU A 12 23.60 -16.05 13.81
CA LEU A 12 23.07 -17.40 13.62
C LEU A 12 23.90 -18.16 12.58
N ASN A 13 24.10 -19.47 12.82
CA ASN A 13 24.58 -20.34 11.76
C ASN A 13 23.50 -20.52 10.67
N GLU A 14 23.92 -20.99 9.48
CA GLU A 14 23.02 -21.08 8.33
C GLU A 14 21.80 -21.97 8.58
N LYS A 15 21.98 -23.10 9.26
CA LYS A 15 20.90 -24.05 9.52
C LYS A 15 19.81 -23.43 10.40
N ASP A 16 20.20 -22.92 11.57
CA ASP A 16 19.27 -22.33 12.55
C ASP A 16 18.58 -21.10 11.97
N GLY A 17 19.34 -20.32 11.22
CA GLY A 17 18.88 -19.20 10.44
C GLY A 17 17.77 -19.52 9.44
N ILE A 18 17.99 -20.55 8.63
CA ILE A 18 17.01 -21.04 7.65
C ILE A 18 15.76 -21.55 8.35
N GLU A 19 15.91 -22.29 9.45
CA GLU A 19 14.78 -22.78 10.25
C GLU A 19 13.95 -21.62 10.83
N LEU A 20 14.60 -20.58 11.35
CA LEU A 20 13.93 -19.38 11.85
C LEU A 20 13.15 -18.66 10.74
N LEU A 21 13.75 -18.47 9.57
CA LEU A 21 13.08 -17.84 8.43
C LEU A 21 11.89 -18.68 7.93
N LYS A 22 12.02 -20.01 7.89
CA LYS A 22 10.92 -20.93 7.57
C LYS A 22 9.79 -20.79 8.58
N PHE A 23 10.10 -20.78 9.87
CA PHE A 23 9.12 -20.59 10.94
C PHE A 23 8.43 -19.22 10.85
N ALA A 24 9.18 -18.14 10.62
CA ALA A 24 8.65 -16.79 10.44
C ALA A 24 7.73 -16.68 9.20
N THR A 25 8.05 -17.43 8.14
CA THR A 25 7.22 -17.51 6.93
C THR A 25 5.95 -18.33 7.19
N HIS A 26 6.06 -19.47 7.87
CA HIS A 26 4.91 -20.32 8.24
C HIS A 26 3.94 -19.58 9.16
N SER A 27 4.46 -18.80 10.11
CA SER A 27 3.68 -17.95 11.02
C SER A 27 3.17 -16.65 10.38
N LYS A 28 3.35 -16.47 9.05
CA LYS A 28 2.90 -15.29 8.27
C LYS A 28 3.48 -13.95 8.74
N LYS A 29 4.58 -13.97 9.51
CA LYS A 29 5.33 -12.76 9.89
C LYS A 29 6.19 -12.26 8.73
N LEU A 30 6.70 -13.19 7.93
CA LEU A 30 7.45 -12.92 6.71
C LEU A 30 6.77 -13.56 5.49
N VAL A 31 6.99 -12.93 4.35
CA VAL A 31 6.66 -13.39 3.02
C VAL A 31 7.97 -13.63 2.29
N ARG A 32 8.18 -14.88 1.87
CA ARG A 32 9.33 -15.25 1.06
C ARG A 32 9.12 -14.82 -0.39
N ILE A 33 10.07 -14.08 -0.93
CA ILE A 33 10.05 -13.55 -2.31
C ILE A 33 10.97 -14.37 -3.20
N SER A 34 12.19 -14.61 -2.72
CA SER A 34 13.16 -15.49 -3.35
C SER A 34 13.92 -16.26 -2.26
N GLU A 35 15.02 -16.93 -2.60
CA GLU A 35 15.82 -17.65 -1.62
C GLU A 35 16.47 -16.72 -0.59
N ASP A 36 17.07 -15.63 -1.06
CA ASP A 36 17.78 -14.66 -0.21
C ASP A 36 16.90 -13.44 0.14
N LEU A 37 15.62 -13.39 -0.24
CA LEU A 37 14.78 -12.21 -0.02
C LEU A 37 13.46 -12.53 0.67
N HIS A 38 13.25 -11.88 1.81
CA HIS A 38 12.02 -11.93 2.60
C HIS A 38 11.54 -10.50 2.90
N TYR A 39 10.23 -10.27 2.84
CA TYR A 39 9.59 -9.04 3.29
C TYR A 39 8.58 -9.35 4.39
N ASN A 40 8.23 -8.38 5.22
CA ASN A 40 7.04 -8.51 6.05
C ASN A 40 5.77 -8.22 5.22
N GLN A 41 4.61 -8.54 5.79
CA GLN A 41 3.33 -8.35 5.12
C GLN A 41 3.07 -6.89 4.74
N GLU A 42 3.37 -5.95 5.64
CA GLU A 42 3.16 -4.50 5.42
C GLU A 42 3.99 -3.97 4.23
N GLN A 43 5.22 -4.45 4.08
CA GLN A 43 6.08 -4.10 2.95
C GLN A 43 5.49 -4.58 1.64
N ILE A 44 4.96 -5.81 1.58
CA ILE A 44 4.31 -6.33 0.38
C ILE A 44 3.05 -5.54 0.03
N GLU A 45 2.27 -5.13 1.02
CA GLU A 45 1.09 -4.29 0.81
C GLU A 45 1.44 -2.91 0.25
N LYS A 46 2.49 -2.27 0.79
CA LYS A 46 2.99 -0.99 0.27
C LYS A 46 3.46 -1.13 -1.18
N ILE A 47 4.22 -2.18 -1.48
CA ILE A 47 4.71 -2.47 -2.83
C ILE A 47 3.54 -2.70 -3.79
N LEU A 48 2.56 -3.51 -3.39
CA LEU A 48 1.37 -3.79 -4.18
C LEU A 48 0.59 -2.50 -4.48
N ALA A 49 0.44 -1.61 -3.49
CA ALA A 49 -0.22 -0.32 -3.68
C ALA A 49 0.53 0.56 -4.70
N ILE A 50 1.86 0.61 -4.62
CA ILE A 50 2.70 1.33 -5.59
C ILE A 50 2.51 0.75 -7.00
N LEU A 51 2.55 -0.57 -7.16
CA LEU A 51 2.37 -1.21 -8.46
C LEU A 51 0.97 -0.98 -9.03
N ARG A 52 -0.08 -1.02 -8.20
CA ARG A 52 -1.45 -0.69 -8.64
C ARG A 52 -1.55 0.74 -9.17
N ARG A 53 -1.03 1.72 -8.42
CA ARG A 53 -0.97 3.13 -8.86
C ARG A 53 -0.16 3.30 -10.15
N PHE A 54 0.91 2.51 -10.31
CA PHE A 54 1.68 2.50 -11.55
C PHE A 54 0.83 2.01 -12.73
N PHE A 55 0.10 0.90 -12.57
CA PHE A 55 -0.75 0.32 -13.61
C PHE A 55 -1.98 1.17 -13.98
N GLU A 56 -2.43 2.06 -13.08
CA GLU A 56 -3.47 3.06 -13.41
C GLU A 56 -3.00 4.05 -14.49
N LYS A 57 -1.70 4.34 -14.53
CA LYS A 57 -1.11 5.32 -15.46
C LYS A 57 -0.39 4.66 -16.64
N ASN A 58 0.02 3.41 -16.50
CA ASN A 58 0.81 2.67 -17.47
C ASN A 58 0.20 1.28 -17.68
N PRO A 59 -0.17 0.89 -18.91
CA PRO A 59 -0.85 -0.39 -19.15
C PRO A 59 0.06 -1.61 -18.91
N GLU A 60 1.37 -1.41 -18.94
CA GLU A 60 2.36 -2.47 -18.81
C GLU A 60 3.61 -1.98 -18.07
N ILE A 61 4.34 -2.93 -17.50
CA ILE A 61 5.61 -2.69 -16.84
C ILE A 61 6.69 -3.54 -17.50
N ASN A 62 7.73 -2.90 -18.00
CA ASN A 62 8.99 -3.56 -18.35
C ASN A 62 9.86 -3.67 -17.07
N VAL A 63 10.79 -4.63 -17.03
CA VAL A 63 11.78 -4.78 -15.95
C VAL A 63 12.55 -3.47 -15.68
N ILE A 64 12.82 -2.68 -16.72
CA ILE A 64 13.60 -1.44 -16.64
C ILE A 64 12.87 -0.32 -15.84
N PRO A 65 11.57 -0.01 -16.07
CA PRO A 65 10.82 0.95 -15.27
C PRO A 65 10.74 0.66 -13.76
N VAL A 66 10.75 -0.60 -13.33
CA VAL A 66 10.56 -0.96 -11.91
C VAL A 66 11.69 -0.41 -11.04
N GLN A 67 12.89 -0.38 -11.61
CA GLN A 67 14.09 0.20 -11.01
C GLN A 67 14.02 1.72 -10.82
N ARG A 68 13.11 2.40 -11.54
CA ARG A 68 12.87 3.85 -11.45
C ARG A 68 11.76 4.21 -10.47
N ILE A 69 10.93 3.24 -10.06
CA ILE A 69 9.84 3.44 -9.09
C ILE A 69 10.40 3.61 -7.67
N ASN A 70 11.51 2.93 -7.34
CA ASN A 70 12.23 3.10 -6.08
C ASN A 70 13.65 2.53 -6.20
N GLU A 71 14.65 3.23 -5.67
CA GLU A 71 16.03 2.72 -5.68
C GLU A 71 16.18 1.39 -4.93
N ARG A 72 15.37 1.17 -3.89
CA ARG A 72 15.36 -0.10 -3.15
C ARG A 72 14.84 -1.28 -3.97
N PHE A 73 14.08 -1.03 -5.05
CA PHE A 73 13.64 -2.07 -5.97
C PHE A 73 14.69 -2.42 -7.03
N ARG A 74 15.70 -1.56 -7.27
CA ARG A 74 16.65 -1.71 -8.39
C ARG A 74 17.40 -3.05 -8.36
N LYS A 75 17.78 -3.52 -7.16
CA LYS A 75 18.53 -4.77 -6.97
C LYS A 75 17.64 -6.04 -6.94
N TYR A 76 16.31 -5.91 -6.81
CA TYR A 76 15.38 -7.05 -6.58
C TYR A 76 14.11 -6.98 -7.40
N ALA A 77 14.05 -6.09 -8.39
CA ALA A 77 12.86 -5.86 -9.19
C ALA A 77 12.38 -7.16 -9.86
N ILE A 78 13.33 -7.97 -10.33
CA ILE A 78 13.02 -9.24 -10.99
C ILE A 78 12.38 -10.22 -10.01
N ASP A 79 13.05 -10.58 -8.90
CA ASP A 79 12.53 -11.46 -7.86
C ASP A 79 11.13 -11.03 -7.39
N LEU A 80 10.95 -9.73 -7.20
CA LEU A 80 9.69 -9.17 -6.72
C LEU A 80 8.57 -9.29 -7.76
N LEU A 81 8.87 -9.03 -9.04
CA LEU A 81 7.91 -9.21 -10.11
C LEU A 81 7.57 -10.68 -10.34
N GLU A 82 8.55 -11.59 -10.25
CA GLU A 82 8.32 -13.03 -10.33
C GLU A 82 7.46 -13.53 -9.17
N TYR A 83 7.65 -13.00 -7.96
CA TYR A 83 6.74 -13.23 -6.85
C TYR A 83 5.32 -12.79 -7.23
N PHE A 84 5.12 -11.58 -7.76
CA PHE A 84 3.78 -11.12 -8.17
C PHE A 84 3.18 -11.89 -9.36
N ASP A 85 4.02 -12.42 -10.25
CA ASP A 85 3.61 -13.34 -11.31
C ASP A 85 3.07 -14.64 -10.68
N SER A 86 3.77 -15.19 -9.68
CA SER A 86 3.34 -16.40 -8.94
C SER A 86 2.03 -16.19 -8.17
N GLN A 87 1.81 -14.97 -7.66
CA GLN A 87 0.57 -14.59 -6.98
C GLN A 87 -0.57 -14.31 -7.95
N ARG A 88 -0.34 -14.35 -9.28
CA ARG A 88 -1.29 -13.94 -10.33
C ARG A 88 -1.74 -12.49 -10.19
N PHE A 89 -0.89 -11.63 -9.62
CA PHE A 89 -1.11 -10.18 -9.66
C PHE A 89 -0.70 -9.61 -11.02
N THR A 90 0.42 -10.11 -11.55
CA THR A 90 0.92 -9.77 -12.87
C THR A 90 0.92 -10.99 -13.77
N ILE A 91 0.79 -10.75 -15.08
CA ILE A 91 1.00 -11.75 -16.13
C ILE A 91 2.17 -11.28 -16.98
N ARG A 92 3.19 -12.12 -17.10
CA ARG A 92 4.32 -11.87 -17.98
C ARG A 92 3.99 -12.29 -19.42
N LYS A 93 4.25 -11.39 -20.36
CA LYS A 93 4.30 -11.65 -21.80
C LYS A 93 5.61 -11.07 -22.31
N ASP A 94 6.52 -11.95 -22.70
CA ASP A 94 7.89 -11.60 -23.09
C ASP A 94 8.63 -10.76 -22.02
N ASN A 95 8.94 -9.51 -22.36
CA ASN A 95 9.64 -8.55 -21.50
C ASN A 95 8.70 -7.63 -20.71
N PHE A 96 7.40 -7.77 -20.92
CA PHE A 96 6.37 -6.93 -20.32
C PHE A 96 5.52 -7.72 -19.33
N ARG A 97 5.00 -7.00 -18.35
CA ARG A 97 4.03 -7.51 -17.39
C ARG A 97 2.80 -6.64 -17.38
N PHE A 98 1.66 -7.29 -17.30
CA PHE A 98 0.34 -6.66 -17.29
C PHE A 98 -0.34 -6.98 -15.96
N GLN A 99 -1.13 -6.05 -15.43
CA GLN A 99 -1.94 -6.33 -14.25
C GLN A 99 -3.05 -7.32 -14.59
N GLU A 100 -3.20 -8.38 -13.77
CA GLU A 100 -4.32 -9.30 -13.87
C GLU A 100 -5.58 -8.64 -13.31
N LYS A 101 -6.60 -8.48 -14.16
CA LYS A 101 -7.87 -7.82 -13.83
C LYS A 101 -8.69 -8.60 -12.80
N LYS A 102 -8.51 -9.92 -12.73
CA LYS A 102 -9.23 -10.79 -11.79
C LYS A 102 -8.56 -10.95 -10.43
N PHE A 103 -7.43 -10.28 -10.18
CA PHE A 103 -6.67 -10.45 -8.95
C PHE A 103 -7.42 -9.94 -7.72
N LYS A 104 -7.75 -10.86 -6.81
CA LYS A 104 -8.32 -10.59 -5.48
C LYS A 104 -7.21 -10.76 -4.45
N PHE A 105 -6.54 -9.68 -4.05
CA PHE A 105 -5.66 -9.76 -2.88
C PHE A 105 -6.51 -10.03 -1.64
N GLY A 106 -6.00 -10.86 -0.72
CA GLY A 106 -6.70 -11.21 0.52
C GLY A 106 -7.29 -9.96 1.18
N LYS A 107 -8.58 -10.03 1.56
CA LYS A 107 -9.35 -8.96 2.23
C LYS A 107 -8.60 -8.41 3.46
N ILE A 108 -7.71 -7.42 3.34
CA ILE A 108 -7.14 -6.67 4.48
C ILE A 108 -6.89 -5.21 4.06
N ARG A 109 -7.20 -4.29 5.00
CA ARG A 109 -7.26 -2.82 4.93
C ARG A 109 -6.27 -2.13 3.98
N LEU A 110 -6.71 -1.83 2.76
CA LEU A 110 -6.09 -0.79 1.92
C LEU A 110 -6.33 0.65 2.44
N GLN A 111 -7.03 0.82 3.56
CA GLN A 111 -7.29 2.15 4.13
C GLN A 111 -6.07 2.77 4.83
N ASN A 112 -5.05 1.97 5.20
CA ASN A 112 -3.95 2.45 6.03
C ASN A 112 -2.66 2.78 5.27
N VAL A 113 -2.52 2.41 3.98
CA VAL A 113 -1.31 2.75 3.21
C VAL A 113 -1.33 4.22 2.75
N PHE A 114 -2.52 4.84 2.64
CA PHE A 114 -2.65 6.29 2.40
C PHE A 114 -2.31 7.15 3.63
N LEU A 115 -2.16 6.53 4.81
CA LEU A 115 -1.95 7.23 6.08
C LEU A 115 -0.48 7.52 6.42
N VAL A 116 0.49 6.92 5.70
CA VAL A 116 1.91 7.10 6.02
C VAL A 116 2.49 8.37 5.39
N GLU A 117 1.94 8.86 4.27
CA GLU A 117 2.30 10.19 3.74
C GLU A 117 1.56 11.34 4.46
N SER A 118 0.40 11.06 5.07
CA SER A 118 -0.32 12.04 5.90
C SER A 118 0.20 12.12 7.34
N GLY A 119 0.97 11.15 7.84
CA GLY A 119 1.63 11.27 9.15
C GLY A 119 2.60 12.45 9.21
N PHE A 120 3.44 12.62 8.19
CA PHE A 120 4.37 13.75 8.09
C PHE A 120 3.63 15.07 7.86
N LEU A 121 2.57 15.05 7.04
CA LEU A 121 1.72 16.21 6.78
C LEU A 121 0.93 16.65 8.03
N ASN A 122 0.45 15.71 8.85
CA ASN A 122 -0.26 15.98 10.09
C ASN A 122 0.68 16.56 11.16
N ILE A 123 1.92 16.05 11.23
CA ILE A 123 2.94 16.63 12.12
C ILE A 123 3.27 18.06 11.66
N LEU A 124 3.51 18.29 10.37
CA LEU A 124 3.72 19.62 9.79
C LEU A 124 2.54 20.57 10.02
N LEU A 125 1.31 20.10 9.84
CA LEU A 125 0.10 20.91 10.05
C LEU A 125 -0.09 21.24 11.54
N SER A 126 0.21 20.29 12.43
CA SER A 126 0.18 20.55 13.88
C SER A 126 1.26 21.55 14.30
N LEU A 127 2.47 21.46 13.72
CA LEU A 127 3.56 22.40 13.96
C LEU A 127 3.19 23.80 13.45
N LEU A 128 2.60 23.88 12.25
CA LEU A 128 2.13 25.12 11.65
C LEU A 128 1.04 25.78 12.50
N LEU A 129 0.07 25.01 13.03
CA LEU A 129 -0.96 25.53 13.93
C LEU A 129 -0.37 26.04 15.25
N VAL A 130 0.62 25.33 15.81
CA VAL A 130 1.32 25.77 17.03
C VAL A 130 2.07 27.08 16.78
N ILE A 131 2.77 27.19 15.64
CA ILE A 131 3.47 28.40 15.22
C ILE A 131 2.49 29.56 15.02
N LEU A 132 1.37 29.35 14.31
CA LEU A 132 0.35 30.37 14.08
C LEU A 132 -0.31 30.85 15.39
N ASN A 133 -0.50 29.95 16.36
CA ASN A 133 -0.99 30.30 17.70
C ASN A 133 0.06 31.07 18.52
N PHE A 134 1.35 30.75 18.39
CA PHE A 134 2.44 31.44 19.07
C PHE A 134 2.63 32.89 18.56
N PHE A 135 2.40 33.12 17.27
CA PHE A 135 2.45 34.46 16.65
C PHE A 135 1.12 35.23 16.71
N GLY A 136 0.09 34.73 17.41
CA GLY A 136 -1.15 35.46 17.63
C GLY A 136 -2.00 35.72 16.38
N VAL A 137 -1.83 34.92 15.31
CA VAL A 137 -2.61 35.06 14.07
C VAL A 137 -3.90 34.22 14.16
N SER A 138 -4.75 34.53 15.14
CA SER A 138 -6.02 33.83 15.40
C SER A 138 -7.23 34.44 14.66
N GLY A 139 -7.01 35.03 13.49
CA GLY A 139 -8.01 35.86 12.80
C GLY A 139 -8.52 35.41 11.44
N LEU A 140 -7.98 34.37 10.79
CA LEU A 140 -8.26 34.17 9.35
C LEU A 140 -8.34 32.72 8.85
N VAL A 141 -9.14 31.85 9.46
CA VAL A 141 -9.85 30.77 8.72
C VAL A 141 -11.15 30.40 9.46
N ARG A 142 -12.15 31.28 9.40
CA ARG A 142 -13.56 30.90 9.59
C ARG A 142 -14.32 31.38 8.36
N HIS A 143 -14.44 30.54 7.34
CA HIS A 143 -15.62 30.42 6.46
C HIS A 143 -15.36 29.45 5.30
N LYS A 144 -15.88 28.22 5.44
CA LYS A 144 -16.59 27.42 4.43
C LYS A 144 -16.55 25.96 4.84
N ALA A 145 -17.49 25.59 5.71
CA ALA A 145 -18.11 24.28 5.57
C ALA A 145 -18.89 24.32 4.24
N PHE A 146 -18.42 23.60 3.22
CA PHE A 146 -19.22 23.31 2.04
C PHE A 146 -19.29 21.80 1.85
N SER A 147 -20.43 21.28 2.28
CA SER A 147 -21.07 20.03 1.92
C SER A 147 -20.62 19.43 0.58
N VAL A 148 -20.08 18.21 0.64
CA VAL A 148 -20.25 17.20 -0.41
C VAL A 148 -20.58 15.88 0.29
N THR A 149 -21.76 15.81 0.89
CA THR A 149 -22.42 14.56 1.24
C THR A 149 -23.84 14.66 0.69
N GLY A 150 -23.94 14.52 -0.63
CA GLY A 150 -25.16 14.75 -1.38
C GLY A 150 -25.05 14.22 -2.80
N MET A 151 -24.86 12.90 -2.94
CA MET A 151 -25.18 12.20 -4.18
C MET A 151 -26.13 11.04 -3.87
N VAL A 152 -27.42 11.37 -3.96
CA VAL A 152 -28.48 10.63 -4.67
C VAL A 152 -28.50 9.11 -4.53
N GLY A 153 -29.55 8.61 -3.86
CA GLY A 153 -30.11 7.29 -4.14
C GLY A 153 -30.73 6.58 -2.94
N LYS A 154 -32.05 6.73 -2.75
CA LYS A 154 -33.05 5.74 -2.27
C LYS A 154 -34.38 6.48 -2.02
N GLU A 155 -35.31 6.39 -2.97
CA GLU A 155 -36.39 5.39 -2.99
C GLU A 155 -37.36 5.52 -1.81
N ASP A 156 -38.43 6.26 -2.10
CA ASP A 156 -39.84 5.83 -2.04
C ASP A 156 -40.32 5.13 -0.75
N LYS A 157 -41.26 5.81 -0.06
CA LYS A 157 -42.33 5.17 0.72
C LYS A 157 -43.39 6.18 1.18
N SER A 158 -44.57 6.01 0.58
CA SER A 158 -45.90 6.09 1.22
C SER A 158 -46.32 7.37 1.94
N ILE A 159 -47.18 8.16 1.28
CA ILE A 159 -48.17 8.99 1.97
C ILE A 159 -49.56 8.51 1.56
N HIS A 160 -50.21 7.83 2.50
CA HIS A 160 -51.61 7.45 2.43
C HIS A 160 -52.44 8.42 3.28
N ARG A 161 -53.46 9.02 2.63
CA ARG A 161 -54.69 9.63 3.17
C ARG A 161 -54.58 10.87 4.09
N LYS A 162 -55.29 11.93 3.70
CA LYS A 162 -56.62 12.27 4.26
C LYS A 162 -57.45 13.15 3.31
N ARG A 163 -58.76 13.06 3.51
CA ARG A 163 -59.92 13.48 2.70
C ARG A 163 -60.38 14.92 3.02
N SER A 164 -61.32 15.38 2.19
CA SER A 164 -62.41 16.35 2.44
C SER A 164 -62.04 17.82 2.15
N TYR A 165 -62.80 18.63 1.41
CA TYR A 165 -64.17 18.59 0.88
C TYR A 165 -64.19 19.03 -0.58
#